data_AF-A0AB33BKZ3-F1
#
_entry.id   AF-A0AB33BKZ3-F1
#
_cell.length_a   1.000
_cell.length_b   1.000
_cell.length_c   1.000
_cell.angle_alpha   90.00
_cell.angle_beta   90.00
_cell.angle_gamma   90.00
#
_symmetry.space_group_name_H-M   'P 1'
#
loop_
_entity.id
_entity.type
_entity.pdbx_description
1 polymer ?
#
loop_
_entity_poly.entity_id
_entity_poly.type
_entity_poly.pdbx_seq_one_letter_code
_entity_poly.pdbx_strand_id
1 'polypeptide(L)' 'MELHRANPSGVTITVHYQDDDGNSIPGLTDTSVSGKSGDDYTIPNPSVDGYTYEKTTVPLIGKLLISQSAIVTYKKNN' A
#
# COMPACT_ATOMS: atom_id res chain seq x y z
N MET A 1 24.52 -18.86 -2.42
CA MET A 1 23.76 -17.60 -2.43
C MET A 1 22.42 -17.93 -3.05
N GLU A 2 21.40 -18.25 -2.25
CA GLU A 2 20.06 -18.51 -2.78
C GLU A 2 19.02 -17.99 -1.77
N LEU A 3 18.62 -16.73 -1.98
CA LEU A 3 17.34 -16.21 -1.50
C LEU A 3 16.20 -16.94 -2.23
N HIS A 4 14.95 -16.66 -1.85
CA HIS A 4 13.71 -17.22 -2.42
C HIS A 4 13.25 -18.54 -1.79
N ARG A 5 13.11 -18.55 -0.46
CA ARG A 5 11.96 -19.26 0.11
C ARG A 5 10.71 -18.57 -0.44
N ALA A 6 10.18 -19.06 -1.56
CA ALA A 6 8.82 -18.75 -1.97
C ALA A 6 7.95 -19.01 -0.74
N ASN A 7 7.35 -17.96 -0.18
CA ASN A 7 6.60 -18.03 1.06
C ASN A 7 5.32 -18.84 0.73
N PRO A 8 5.21 -20.14 1.07
CA PRO A 8 4.09 -20.96 0.60
C PRO A 8 2.77 -20.60 1.31
N SER A 9 2.82 -19.65 2.26
CA SER A 9 1.70 -19.04 2.98
C SER A 9 1.93 -17.53 3.19
N GLY A 10 2.68 -16.89 2.28
CA GLY A 10 2.92 -15.45 2.34
C GLY A 10 1.66 -14.67 2.04
N VAL A 11 1.44 -13.64 2.85
CA VAL A 11 0.36 -12.68 2.67
C VAL A 11 0.95 -11.41 2.11
N THR A 12 0.26 -10.86 1.11
CA THR A 12 0.74 -9.70 0.36
C THR A 12 -0.35 -8.65 0.33
N ILE A 13 -0.01 -7.44 0.77
CA ILE A 13 -0.85 -6.26 0.62
C ILE A 13 -0.35 -5.47 -0.57
N THR A 14 -1.20 -5.31 -1.60
CA THR A 14 -0.89 -4.45 -2.75
C THR A 14 -1.47 -3.08 -2.50
N VAL A 15 -0.61 -2.08 -2.40
CA VAL A 15 -0.95 -0.68 -2.16
C VAL A 15 -1.00 0.05 -3.49
N HIS A 16 -2.16 0.58 -3.81
CA HIS A 16 -2.41 1.43 -4.97
C HIS A 16 -2.62 2.86 -4.51
N TYR A 17 -1.94 3.80 -5.16
CA TYR A 17 -2.10 5.22 -4.89
C TYR A 17 -2.89 5.85 -6.03
N GLN A 18 -4.04 6.42 -5.70
CA GLN A 18 -4.91 7.07 -6.67
C GLN A 18 -5.46 8.38 -6.10
N ASP A 19 -5.89 9.28 -6.97
CA ASP A 19 -6.61 10.47 -6.55
C ASP A 19 -8.12 10.19 -6.36
N ASP A 20 -8.88 11.19 -5.93
CA ASP A 20 -10.34 11.10 -5.73
C ASP A 20 -11.09 10.75 -7.04
N ASP A 21 -10.54 11.13 -8.19
CA ASP A 21 -11.04 10.80 -9.53
C ASP A 21 -10.61 9.38 -9.99
N GLY A 22 -9.76 8.70 -9.21
CA GLY A 22 -9.29 7.34 -9.49
C GLY A 22 -8.11 7.28 -10.47
N ASN A 23 -7.44 8.40 -10.77
CA ASN A 23 -6.23 8.39 -11.58
C ASN A 23 -5.00 8.12 -10.71
N SER A 24 -3.99 7.50 -11.29
CA SER A 24 -2.69 7.31 -10.63
C SER A 24 -2.03 8.65 -10.36
N ILE A 25 -1.50 8.81 -9.15
CA ILE A 25 -0.85 10.05 -8.74
C ILE A 25 0.57 10.09 -9.31
N PRO A 26 0.95 11.15 -10.07
CA PRO A 26 2.29 11.26 -10.62
C PRO A 26 3.33 11.36 -9.49
N GLY A 27 4.34 10.49 -9.54
CA GLY A 27 5.38 10.40 -8.51
C GLY A 27 5.13 9.34 -7.44
N LEU A 28 3.93 8.75 -7.40
CA LEU A 28 3.66 7.55 -6.62
C LEU A 28 3.58 6.33 -7.54
N THR A 29 4.15 5.22 -7.08
CA THR A 29 4.09 3.93 -7.74
C THR A 29 3.45 2.93 -6.80
N ASP A 30 2.65 2.02 -7.31
CA ASP A 30 2.10 0.92 -6.51
C ASP A 30 3.22 0.18 -5.76
N THR A 31 2.91 -0.19 -4.52
CA THR A 31 3.88 -0.83 -3.62
C THR A 31 3.24 -2.11 -3.12
N SER A 32 4.03 -3.18 -3.01
CA SER A 32 3.55 -4.44 -2.43
C SER A 32 4.31 -4.74 -1.15
N VAL A 33 3.57 -4.93 -0.06
CA VAL A 33 4.12 -5.36 1.22
C VAL A 33 3.84 -6.84 1.36
N SER A 34 4.89 -7.66 1.28
CA SER A 34 4.80 -9.10 1.43
C SER A 34 5.45 -9.55 2.73
N GLY A 35 4.81 -10.51 3.40
CA GLY A 35 5.29 -11.03 4.68
C GLY A 35 4.60 -12.32 5.06
N LYS A 36 4.75 -12.70 6.33
CA LYS A 36 4.07 -13.87 6.91
C LYS A 36 2.75 -13.46 7.54
N SER A 37 1.84 -14.42 7.69
CA SER A 37 0.62 -14.19 8.45
C SER A 37 0.94 -13.90 9.91
N GLY A 38 0.37 -12.83 10.45
CA GLY A 38 0.64 -12.32 11.79
C GLY A 38 1.85 -11.38 11.90
N ASP A 39 2.58 -11.11 10.82
CA ASP A 39 3.68 -10.12 10.80
C ASP A 39 3.13 -8.69 10.79
N ASP A 40 3.86 -7.74 11.35
CA ASP A 40 3.47 -6.33 11.35
C ASP A 40 3.83 -5.69 10.01
N TYR A 41 2.87 -5.00 9.39
CA TYR A 41 3.11 -4.20 8.19
C TYR A 41 2.96 -2.72 8.43
N THR A 42 3.59 -1.95 7.56
CA THR A 42 3.44 -0.51 7.44
C THR A 42 3.33 -0.16 5.96
N ILE A 43 2.23 0.50 5.59
CA ILE A 43 2.01 1.05 4.26
C ILE A 43 2.69 2.41 4.22
N PRO A 44 3.66 2.62 3.31
CA PRO A 44 4.26 3.94 3.14
C PRO A 44 3.21 4.92 2.58
N ASN A 45 3.17 6.12 3.13
CA ASN A 45 2.26 7.19 2.70
C ASN A 45 3.04 8.50 2.53
N PRO A 46 3.91 8.59 1.53
CA PRO A 46 4.69 9.80 1.28
C PRO A 46 3.78 11.00 0.96
N SER A 47 4.16 12.17 1.42
CA SER A 47 3.52 13.42 1.02
C SER A 47 3.85 13.72 -0.44
N VAL A 48 2.83 14.02 -1.23
CA VAL A 48 2.97 14.37 -2.64
C VAL A 48 2.69 15.85 -2.81
N ASP A 49 3.56 16.55 -3.55
CA ASP A 49 3.36 17.97 -3.80
C ASP A 49 2.07 18.23 -4.60
N GLY A 50 1.22 19.13 -4.10
CA GLY A 50 -0.10 19.39 -4.69
C GLY A 50 -1.19 18.35 -4.36
N TYR A 51 -0.92 17.35 -3.52
CA TYR A 51 -1.90 16.35 -3.10
C TYR A 51 -1.87 16.12 -1.59
N THR A 52 -3.04 16.05 -0.97
CA THR A 52 -3.21 15.77 0.46
C THR A 52 -3.76 14.37 0.65
N TYR A 53 -3.18 13.59 1.56
CA TYR A 53 -3.75 12.30 1.95
C TYR A 53 -5.19 12.47 2.43
N GLU A 54 -6.13 11.71 1.85
CA GLU A 54 -7.54 11.79 2.23
C GLU A 54 -7.96 10.56 3.04
N LYS A 55 -7.83 9.36 2.45
CA LYS A 55 -8.28 8.11 3.08
C LYS A 55 -7.51 6.91 2.53
N THR A 56 -7.54 5.81 3.28
CA THR A 56 -7.07 4.50 2.82
C THR A 56 -8.15 3.46 3.08
N THR A 57 -8.36 2.53 2.16
CA THR A 57 -9.33 1.42 2.31
C THR A 57 -8.95 0.45 3.43
N VAL A 58 -7.68 0.43 3.83
CA VAL A 58 -7.12 -0.45 4.86
C VAL A 58 -6.27 0.40 5.83
N PRO A 59 -6.02 -0.05 7.07
CA PRO A 59 -5.17 0.69 7.98
C PRO A 59 -3.72 0.71 7.50
N LEU A 60 -3.02 1.84 7.68
CA LEU A 60 -1.61 1.99 7.28
C LEU A 60 -0.67 1.10 8.08
N ILE A 61 -1.06 0.75 9.31
CA ILE A 61 -0.31 -0.14 10.19
C ILE A 61 -1.24 -1.25 10.67
N GLY A 62 -0.72 -2.46 10.73
CA GLY A 62 -1.50 -3.60 11.20
C GLY A 62 -0.77 -4.91 11.08
N LYS A 63 -1.51 -5.99 11.21
CA LYS A 63 -1.01 -7.35 11.05
C LYS A 63 -1.38 -7.86 9.66
N LEU A 64 -0.41 -8.43 8.95
CA LEU A 64 -0.64 -9.12 7.69
C LEU A 64 -1.42 -10.39 7.99
N LEU A 65 -2.73 -10.42 7.75
CA LEU A 65 -3.56 -11.59 8.03
C LEU A 65 -4.00 -12.29 6.74
N ILE A 66 -4.34 -11.50 5.74
CA ILE A 66 -4.80 -11.94 4.42
C ILE A 66 -4.17 -11.09 3.33
N SER A 67 -4.06 -11.64 2.13
CA SER A 67 -3.67 -10.87 0.96
C SER A 67 -4.83 -9.98 0.52
N GLN A 68 -4.59 -8.68 0.40
CA GLN A 68 -5.63 -7.69 0.10
C GLN A 68 -5.07 -6.50 -0.67
N SER A 69 -5.95 -5.76 -1.35
CA SER A 69 -5.59 -4.49 -1.98
C SER A 69 -5.91 -3.32 -1.04
N ALA A 70 -4.88 -2.54 -0.75
CA ALA A 70 -4.97 -1.24 -0.12
C ALA A 70 -5.08 -0.17 -1.20
N ILE A 71 -6.05 0.73 -1.08
CA ILE A 71 -6.16 1.88 -1.96
C ILE A 71 -5.98 3.10 -1.09
N VAL A 72 -4.96 3.89 -1.38
CA VAL A 72 -4.66 5.16 -0.74
C VAL A 72 -5.16 6.26 -1.67
N THR A 73 -6.21 6.96 -1.24
CA THR A 73 -6.82 8.08 -1.95
C THR A 73 -6.18 9.39 -1.49
N TYR A 74 -5.70 10.18 -2.44
CA TYR A 74 -5.29 11.56 -2.18
C TYR A 74 -6.25 12.55 -2.82
N LYS A 75 -6.45 13.66 -2.13
CA LYS A 75 -7.18 14.81 -2.63
C LYS A 75 -6.20 15.78 -3.27
N LYS A 76 -6.40 16.08 -4.55
CA LYS A 76 -5.63 17.13 -5.24
C LYS A 76 -5.97 18.50 -4.64
N ASN A 77 -4.96 19.23 -4.20
CA ASN A 77 -5.12 20.61 -3.74
C ASN A 77 -5.15 21.52 -4.98
N ASN A 78 -6.30 22.12 -5.24
CA ASN A 78 -6.52 23.07 -6.34
C ASN A 78 -6.45 24.51 -5.85
#